data_AF-A0A3L9YQR5-F1
#
_entry.id   AF-A0A3L9YQR5-F1
#
_cell.length_a   1.000
_cell.length_b   1.000
_cell.length_c   1.000
_cell.angle_alpha   90.00
_cell.angle_beta   90.00
_cell.angle_gamma   90.00
#
_symmetry.space_group_name_H-M   'P 1'
#
loop_
_entity.id
_entity.type
_entity.pdbx_description
1 polymer ?
#
loop_
_entity_poly.entity_id
_entity_poly.type
_entity_poly.pdbx_seq_one_letter_code
_entity_poly.pdbx_strand_id
1 'polypeptide(L)'
;MKSVFRHMAAAAVLCCGLIAPAWSQYVVGAGASIDMSGGGSWDLGCLPVQVEGSLIIGAGQFSTGSNLDIAGSGVFNGGTGLLQVGGNLSSSGTFNPETGSVVLTDGCIGNTSQLSGTLVFRNLTLSSSTGRTFVIPAGTNITVLGTLTLQGAPGQNIQLISSGGGTAVINLGPGATVNRTFATVAGNVQIGAAVAASSIPTLSEYGLMLLALLMGMAAFWRYRRGATTPHA
;
A
#
# COMPACT_ATOMS: atom_id res chain seq x y z
N MET A 1 47.58 -45.10 14.19
CA MET A 1 46.38 -45.02 13.30
C MET A 1 45.13 -44.41 13.95
N LYS A 2 45.00 -44.30 15.28
CA LYS A 2 43.81 -43.71 15.94
C LYS A 2 43.76 -42.17 15.97
N SER A 3 44.89 -41.46 15.80
CA SER A 3 44.94 -39.99 15.82
C SER A 3 44.51 -39.33 14.50
N VAL A 4 44.80 -39.98 13.35
CA VAL A 4 44.47 -39.46 12.02
C VAL A 4 42.95 -39.43 11.78
N PHE A 5 42.23 -40.43 12.28
CA PHE A 5 40.76 -40.50 12.14
C PHE A 5 40.02 -39.43 12.96
N ARG A 6 40.58 -39.00 14.10
CA ARG A 6 40.02 -37.90 14.92
C ARG A 6 40.22 -36.52 14.27
N HIS A 7 41.26 -36.35 13.45
CA HIS A 7 41.54 -35.08 12.78
C HIS A 7 40.68 -34.91 11.52
N MET A 8 40.33 -36.01 10.84
CA MET A 8 39.39 -35.98 9.71
C MET A 8 37.93 -35.73 10.15
N ALA A 9 37.53 -36.24 11.33
CA ALA A 9 36.19 -35.97 11.88
C ALA A 9 36.01 -34.51 12.33
N ALA A 10 37.06 -33.87 12.87
CA ALA A 10 37.01 -32.46 13.28
C ALA A 10 36.96 -31.48 12.10
N ALA A 11 37.62 -31.81 10.98
CA ALA A 11 37.59 -30.98 9.76
C ALA A 11 36.23 -31.00 9.05
N ALA A 12 35.51 -32.13 9.06
CA ALA A 12 34.19 -32.24 8.45
C ALA A 12 33.10 -31.44 9.21
N VAL A 13 33.20 -31.37 10.54
CA VAL A 13 32.24 -30.61 11.39
C VAL A 13 32.46 -29.10 11.28
N LEU A 14 33.70 -28.64 11.11
CA LEU A 14 34.00 -27.20 10.92
C LEU A 14 33.51 -26.67 9.56
N CYS A 15 33.47 -27.53 8.53
CA CYS A 15 33.04 -27.14 7.18
C CYS A 15 31.51 -27.13 7.01
N CYS A 16 30.77 -27.97 7.75
CA CYS A 16 29.30 -27.98 7.73
C CYS A 16 28.65 -26.96 8.68
N GLY A 17 29.41 -26.36 9.61
CA GLY A 17 28.90 -25.34 10.54
C GLY A 17 28.83 -23.91 9.98
N LEU A 18 29.39 -23.65 8.80
CA LEU A 18 29.46 -22.32 8.18
C LEU A 18 28.52 -22.15 6.97
N ILE A 19 27.72 -23.17 6.65
CA ILE A 19 26.69 -23.05 5.62
C ILE A 19 25.50 -22.33 6.25
N ALA A 20 25.60 -21.00 6.40
CA ALA A 20 24.42 -20.18 6.57
C ALA A 20 23.46 -20.50 5.41
N PRO A 21 22.14 -20.64 5.64
CA PRO A 21 21.19 -20.76 4.53
C PRO A 21 21.35 -19.50 3.68
N ALA A 22 22.03 -19.62 2.55
CA ALA A 22 22.12 -18.56 1.58
C ALA A 22 20.73 -18.44 0.95
N TRP A 23 19.90 -17.54 1.46
CA TRP A 23 18.76 -17.08 0.70
C TRP A 23 19.31 -16.50 -0.60
N SER A 24 19.01 -17.15 -1.72
CA SER A 24 19.41 -16.66 -3.03
C SER A 24 18.68 -15.34 -3.26
N GLN A 25 19.39 -14.23 -3.11
CA GLN A 25 18.88 -12.88 -3.31
C GLN A 25 19.65 -12.26 -4.47
N TYR A 26 18.93 -11.55 -5.33
CA TYR A 26 19.55 -10.76 -6.39
C TYR A 26 19.81 -9.34 -5.87
N VAL A 27 21.06 -8.91 -5.89
CA VAL A 27 21.47 -7.61 -5.36
C VAL A 27 22.03 -6.75 -6.48
N VAL A 28 21.42 -5.58 -6.68
CA VAL A 28 22.01 -4.48 -7.46
C VAL A 28 22.90 -3.70 -6.50
N GLY A 29 24.18 -4.07 -6.42
CA GLY A 29 25.12 -3.47 -5.47
C GLY A 29 25.25 -1.96 -5.65
N ALA A 30 25.68 -1.26 -4.58
CA ALA A 30 25.92 0.17 -4.63
C ALA A 30 26.88 0.55 -5.78
N GLY A 31 26.49 1.54 -6.58
CA GLY A 31 27.23 1.98 -7.76
C GLY A 31 27.02 1.12 -9.03
N ALA A 32 26.35 -0.04 -8.93
CA ALA A 32 25.90 -0.79 -10.10
C ALA A 32 24.60 -0.20 -10.65
N SER A 33 24.38 -0.37 -11.95
CA SER A 33 23.12 -0.02 -12.60
C SER A 33 22.60 -1.15 -13.46
N ILE A 34 21.29 -1.31 -13.45
CA ILE A 34 20.54 -2.12 -14.40
C ILE A 34 19.71 -1.15 -15.23
N ASP A 35 19.83 -1.27 -16.55
CA ASP A 35 19.11 -0.42 -17.49
C ASP A 35 18.38 -1.28 -18.53
N MET A 36 17.05 -1.14 -18.54
CA MET A 36 16.12 -1.80 -19.47
C MET A 36 15.44 -0.79 -20.40
N SER A 37 15.96 0.43 -20.54
CA SER A 37 15.39 1.50 -21.34
C SER A 37 15.19 1.18 -22.82
N GLY A 38 15.93 0.20 -23.35
CA GLY A 38 15.76 -0.32 -24.71
C GLY A 38 14.52 -1.21 -24.93
N GLY A 39 13.69 -1.46 -23.91
CA GLY A 39 12.44 -2.23 -24.04
C GLY A 39 12.57 -3.73 -23.79
N GLY A 40 13.54 -4.16 -22.98
CA GLY A 40 13.72 -5.57 -22.59
C GLY A 40 12.86 -5.99 -21.40
N SER A 41 12.71 -7.30 -21.18
CA SER A 41 12.11 -7.85 -19.96
C SER A 41 13.11 -8.64 -19.15
N TRP A 42 13.07 -8.47 -17.83
CA TRP A 42 13.83 -9.26 -16.88
C TRP A 42 12.88 -9.85 -15.84
N ASP A 43 12.81 -11.18 -15.80
CA ASP A 43 12.08 -11.92 -14.77
C ASP A 43 13.06 -12.72 -13.91
N LEU A 44 13.04 -12.45 -12.61
CA LEU A 44 13.85 -13.13 -11.60
C LEU A 44 13.08 -14.27 -10.90
N GLY A 45 11.85 -14.56 -11.34
CA GLY A 45 11.02 -15.60 -10.74
C GLY A 45 10.86 -15.37 -9.25
N CYS A 46 11.03 -16.41 -8.43
CA CYS A 46 10.82 -16.32 -6.98
C CYS A 46 11.99 -15.71 -6.18
N LEU A 47 12.96 -15.07 -6.83
CA LEU A 47 14.13 -14.53 -6.14
C LEU A 47 13.83 -13.15 -5.53
N PRO A 48 14.08 -12.94 -4.23
CA PRO A 48 14.03 -11.61 -3.64
C PRO A 48 15.10 -10.72 -4.26
N VAL A 49 14.78 -9.43 -4.39
CA VAL A 49 15.60 -8.42 -5.03
C VAL A 49 15.90 -7.30 -4.05
N GLN A 50 17.16 -6.88 -3.99
CA GLN A 50 17.57 -5.68 -3.26
C GLN A 50 18.32 -4.74 -4.18
N VAL A 51 17.88 -3.48 -4.20
CA VAL A 51 18.43 -2.42 -5.03
C VAL A 51 19.19 -1.44 -4.14
N GLU A 52 20.51 -1.52 -4.15
CA GLU A 52 21.40 -0.56 -3.47
C GLU A 52 22.01 0.45 -4.45
N GLY A 53 22.12 0.07 -5.73
CA GLY A 53 22.50 0.92 -6.86
C GLY A 53 21.30 1.48 -7.61
N SER A 54 21.32 1.43 -8.94
CA SER A 54 20.25 2.00 -9.78
C SER A 54 19.50 0.91 -10.55
N LEU A 55 18.17 0.89 -10.45
CA LEU A 55 17.28 0.09 -11.28
C LEU A 55 16.48 1.00 -12.20
N ILE A 56 16.80 0.98 -13.50
CA ILE A 56 16.17 1.77 -14.54
C ILE A 56 15.36 0.83 -15.43
N ILE A 57 14.03 0.93 -15.36
CA ILE A 57 13.15 0.15 -16.23
C ILE A 57 13.04 0.81 -17.60
N GLY A 58 12.95 2.14 -17.66
CA GLY A 58 12.77 2.88 -18.91
C GLY A 58 11.51 2.40 -19.65
N ALA A 59 11.62 1.83 -20.85
CA ALA A 59 10.47 1.26 -21.58
C ALA A 59 10.30 -0.27 -21.38
N GLY A 60 11.14 -0.90 -20.58
CA GLY A 60 11.15 -2.35 -20.36
C GLY A 60 10.21 -2.85 -19.27
N GLN A 61 10.46 -4.08 -18.83
CA GLN A 61 9.74 -4.72 -17.72
C GLN A 61 10.72 -5.38 -16.76
N PHE A 62 10.52 -5.15 -15.46
CA PHE A 62 11.20 -5.88 -14.40
C PHE A 62 10.18 -6.66 -13.58
N SER A 63 10.40 -7.95 -13.37
CA SER A 63 9.51 -8.83 -12.64
C SER A 63 10.26 -9.64 -11.59
N THR A 64 9.72 -9.67 -10.38
CA THR A 64 10.05 -10.67 -9.36
C THR A 64 8.76 -11.18 -8.73
N GLY A 65 8.63 -12.49 -8.58
CA GLY A 65 7.60 -13.15 -7.79
C GLY A 65 7.86 -13.10 -6.28
N SER A 66 8.88 -12.38 -5.80
CA SER A 66 9.28 -12.30 -4.40
C SER A 66 9.37 -10.85 -3.92
N ASN A 67 10.03 -10.62 -2.79
CA ASN A 67 10.23 -9.29 -2.23
C ASN A 67 11.12 -8.42 -3.13
N LEU A 68 10.79 -7.14 -3.23
CA LEU A 68 11.65 -6.11 -3.80
C LEU A 68 11.88 -5.02 -2.75
N ASP A 69 13.14 -4.82 -2.37
CA ASP A 69 13.56 -3.75 -1.47
C ASP A 69 14.47 -2.77 -2.20
N ILE A 70 14.13 -1.49 -2.15
CA ILE A 70 15.00 -0.39 -2.59
C ILE A 70 15.64 0.18 -1.33
N ALA A 71 16.91 -0.14 -1.14
CA ALA A 71 17.71 0.28 0.00
C ALA A 71 17.92 1.80 -0.01
N GLY A 72 18.38 2.38 1.10
CA GLY A 72 18.51 3.84 1.26
C GLY A 72 19.39 4.53 0.21
N SER A 73 20.41 3.85 -0.31
CA SER A 73 21.25 4.34 -1.41
C SER A 73 20.68 4.03 -2.80
N GLY A 74 19.66 3.18 -2.86
CA GLY A 74 19.05 2.68 -4.08
C GLY A 74 18.23 3.74 -4.80
N VAL A 75 18.25 3.69 -6.13
CA VAL A 75 17.45 4.54 -7.00
C VAL A 75 16.64 3.67 -7.94
N PHE A 76 15.32 3.83 -7.92
CA PHE A 76 14.41 3.24 -8.89
C PHE A 76 13.90 4.31 -9.86
N ASN A 77 14.05 4.07 -11.15
CA ASN A 77 13.49 4.90 -12.22
C ASN A 77 12.57 4.06 -13.12
N GLY A 78 11.27 4.32 -13.03
CA GLY A 78 10.23 3.55 -13.71
C GLY A 78 10.10 3.82 -15.21
N GLY A 79 10.53 4.99 -15.70
CA GLY A 79 10.36 5.35 -17.10
C GLY A 79 8.89 5.33 -17.53
N THR A 80 8.62 4.65 -18.65
CA THR A 80 7.28 4.29 -19.16
C THR A 80 6.95 2.81 -18.94
N GLY A 81 7.84 2.05 -18.31
CA GLY A 81 7.82 0.60 -18.26
C GLY A 81 7.01 0.01 -17.12
N LEU A 82 7.21 -1.28 -16.88
CA LEU A 82 6.42 -2.07 -15.93
C LEU A 82 7.30 -2.69 -14.83
N LEU A 83 7.02 -2.37 -13.58
CA LEU A 83 7.54 -3.08 -12.41
C LEU A 83 6.49 -4.06 -11.89
N GLN A 84 6.80 -5.36 -11.88
CA GLN A 84 5.94 -6.39 -11.32
C GLN A 84 6.57 -7.02 -10.07
N VAL A 85 5.82 -7.06 -8.98
CA VAL A 85 6.29 -7.59 -7.69
C VAL A 85 5.25 -8.54 -7.11
N GLY A 86 5.62 -9.81 -6.92
CA GLY A 86 4.77 -10.83 -6.32
C GLY A 86 4.84 -10.87 -4.79
N GLY A 87 5.73 -10.09 -4.17
CA GLY A 87 5.98 -10.07 -2.74
C GLY A 87 5.76 -8.72 -2.07
N ASN A 88 6.55 -8.44 -1.02
CA ASN A 88 6.59 -7.13 -0.40
C ASN A 88 7.35 -6.14 -1.29
N LEU A 89 6.91 -4.89 -1.28
CA LEU A 89 7.60 -3.77 -1.90
C LEU A 89 7.96 -2.75 -0.83
N SER A 90 9.25 -2.53 -0.63
CA SER A 90 9.75 -1.50 0.28
C SER A 90 10.69 -0.54 -0.42
N SER A 91 10.63 0.74 -0.05
CA SER A 91 11.57 1.74 -0.52
C SER A 91 12.00 2.67 0.60
N SER A 92 13.26 2.54 0.98
CA SER A 92 13.96 3.50 1.86
C SER A 92 14.83 4.47 1.05
N GLY A 93 15.09 4.18 -0.22
CA GLY A 93 15.81 5.03 -1.16
C GLY A 93 14.91 5.92 -2.02
N THR A 94 15.37 6.23 -3.24
CA THR A 94 14.66 7.10 -4.18
C THR A 94 13.75 6.30 -5.09
N PHE A 95 12.46 6.66 -5.11
CA PHE A 95 11.44 6.01 -5.94
C PHE A 95 10.86 7.00 -6.95
N ASN A 96 11.31 6.92 -8.21
CA ASN A 96 10.84 7.77 -9.30
C ASN A 96 9.95 6.95 -10.26
N PRO A 97 8.61 7.06 -10.16
CA PRO A 97 7.71 6.28 -11.01
C PRO A 97 7.62 6.81 -12.45
N GLU A 98 7.95 8.09 -12.66
CA GLU A 98 7.77 8.82 -13.93
C GLU A 98 6.36 8.62 -14.54
N THR A 99 6.27 7.88 -15.65
CA THR A 99 5.00 7.52 -16.32
C THR A 99 4.72 6.01 -16.26
N GLY A 100 5.60 5.24 -15.64
CA GLY A 100 5.57 3.78 -15.58
C GLY A 100 4.48 3.24 -14.67
N SER A 101 4.32 1.92 -14.71
CA SER A 101 3.29 1.20 -13.95
C SER A 101 3.92 0.23 -12.97
N VAL A 102 3.35 0.14 -11.78
CA VAL A 102 3.74 -0.85 -10.76
C VAL A 102 2.57 -1.77 -10.51
N VAL A 103 2.81 -3.07 -10.63
CA VAL A 103 1.80 -4.11 -10.44
C VAL A 103 2.28 -5.04 -9.33
N LEU A 104 1.50 -5.14 -8.27
CA LEU A 104 1.67 -6.19 -7.29
C LEU A 104 0.70 -7.33 -7.63
N THR A 105 1.25 -8.52 -7.84
CA THR A 105 0.50 -9.72 -8.25
C THR A 105 0.65 -10.85 -7.25
N ASP A 106 0.02 -11.99 -7.53
CA ASP A 106 0.35 -13.24 -6.85
C ASP A 106 1.83 -13.58 -7.11
N GLY A 107 2.59 -13.78 -6.04
CA GLY A 107 3.96 -14.24 -6.10
C GLY A 107 4.17 -15.58 -5.41
N CYS A 108 5.44 -15.93 -5.29
CA CYS A 108 5.89 -17.17 -4.67
C CYS A 108 5.90 -17.11 -3.14
N ILE A 109 5.75 -15.91 -2.57
CA ILE A 109 5.80 -15.71 -1.13
C ILE A 109 4.39 -15.49 -0.57
N GLY A 110 3.89 -16.44 0.23
CA GLY A 110 2.65 -16.31 1.01
C GLY A 110 1.43 -15.73 0.27
N ASN A 111 0.42 -15.31 1.03
CA ASN A 111 -0.76 -14.62 0.50
C ASN A 111 -0.88 -13.18 1.04
N THR A 112 0.26 -12.58 1.38
CA THR A 112 0.32 -11.24 1.95
C THR A 112 1.47 -10.48 1.30
N SER A 113 1.20 -9.24 0.91
CA SER A 113 2.20 -8.31 0.37
C SER A 113 2.13 -7.01 1.13
N GLN A 114 3.26 -6.56 1.66
CA GLN A 114 3.39 -5.30 2.36
C GLN A 114 3.98 -4.23 1.46
N LEU A 115 3.38 -3.03 1.46
CA LEU A 115 3.92 -1.84 0.81
C LEU A 115 4.42 -0.88 1.89
N SER A 116 5.72 -0.60 1.93
CA SER A 116 6.31 0.22 3.01
C SER A 116 7.37 1.21 2.52
N GLY A 117 7.57 2.27 3.30
CA GLY A 117 8.51 3.34 2.96
C GLY A 117 7.88 4.46 2.12
N THR A 118 8.72 5.25 1.45
CA THR A 118 8.29 6.44 0.69
C THR A 118 7.99 6.04 -0.75
N LEU A 119 6.73 5.67 -1.01
CA LEU A 119 6.30 5.16 -2.31
C LEU A 119 5.39 6.17 -3.03
N VAL A 120 5.80 6.57 -4.23
CA VAL A 120 5.02 7.40 -5.15
C VAL A 120 4.83 6.63 -6.44
N PHE A 121 3.58 6.46 -6.86
CA PHE A 121 3.24 5.71 -8.07
C PHE A 121 2.60 6.63 -9.10
N ARG A 122 2.90 6.40 -10.39
CA ARG A 122 2.07 6.93 -11.46
C ARG A 122 0.82 6.06 -11.57
N ASN A 123 1.00 4.78 -11.90
CA ASN A 123 -0.08 3.80 -11.93
C ASN A 123 0.26 2.65 -10.97
N LEU A 124 -0.67 2.34 -10.07
CA LEU A 124 -0.55 1.23 -9.12
C LEU A 124 -1.68 0.24 -9.35
N THR A 125 -1.34 -1.02 -9.63
CA THR A 125 -2.30 -2.11 -9.74
C THR A 125 -1.99 -3.13 -8.66
N LEU A 126 -2.95 -3.37 -7.77
CA LEU A 126 -2.94 -4.48 -6.83
C LEU A 126 -3.88 -5.54 -7.39
N SER A 127 -3.32 -6.66 -7.85
CA SER A 127 -4.07 -7.73 -8.49
C SER A 127 -3.79 -9.06 -7.81
N SER A 128 -4.82 -9.87 -7.61
CA SER A 128 -4.64 -11.25 -7.15
C SER A 128 -5.80 -12.15 -7.56
N SER A 129 -5.46 -13.35 -7.99
CA SER A 129 -6.40 -14.45 -8.27
C SER A 129 -6.68 -15.31 -7.04
N THR A 130 -5.86 -15.19 -6.00
CA THR A 130 -5.90 -16.02 -4.78
C THR A 130 -6.49 -15.28 -3.56
N GLY A 131 -6.93 -14.03 -3.72
CA GLY A 131 -7.51 -13.23 -2.64
C GLY A 131 -6.47 -12.63 -1.70
N ARG A 132 -5.31 -12.22 -2.24
CA ARG A 132 -4.17 -11.73 -1.48
C ARG A 132 -4.49 -10.51 -0.61
N THR A 133 -3.85 -10.45 0.55
CA THR A 133 -3.93 -9.31 1.47
C THR A 133 -2.77 -8.34 1.22
N PHE A 134 -3.09 -7.12 0.82
CA PHE A 134 -2.16 -6.01 0.71
C PHE A 134 -2.18 -5.20 2.01
N VAL A 135 -1.00 -5.08 2.62
CA VAL A 135 -0.83 -4.43 3.92
C VAL A 135 -0.03 -3.14 3.75
N ILE A 136 -0.55 -2.04 4.26
CA ILE A 136 0.16 -0.77 4.35
C ILE A 136 0.43 -0.47 5.84
N PRO A 137 1.65 -0.20 6.28
CA PRO A 137 1.90 0.14 7.68
C PRO A 137 1.13 1.40 8.11
N ALA A 138 0.56 1.38 9.32
CA ALA A 138 -0.07 2.57 9.89
C ALA A 138 0.90 3.76 9.90
N GLY A 139 0.37 4.95 9.61
CA GLY A 139 1.16 6.18 9.49
C GLY A 139 1.95 6.30 8.18
N THR A 140 1.92 5.30 7.30
CA THR A 140 2.50 5.39 5.96
C THR A 140 1.55 6.14 5.03
N ASN A 141 2.12 7.01 4.21
CA ASN A 141 1.44 7.72 3.15
C ASN A 141 1.98 7.23 1.80
N ILE A 142 1.11 6.62 0.99
CA ILE A 142 1.43 6.26 -0.39
C ILE A 142 0.75 7.27 -1.30
N THR A 143 1.43 7.73 -2.35
CA THR A 143 0.83 8.66 -3.32
C THR A 143 0.64 7.96 -4.67
N VAL A 144 -0.55 8.06 -5.25
CA VAL A 144 -0.87 7.56 -6.59
C VAL A 144 -1.32 8.72 -7.46
N LEU A 145 -0.54 9.06 -8.48
CA LEU A 145 -0.73 10.26 -9.31
C LEU A 145 -1.68 10.04 -10.49
N GLY A 146 -1.84 8.80 -10.96
CA GLY A 146 -2.65 8.41 -12.10
C GLY A 146 -3.72 7.42 -11.67
N THR A 147 -3.57 6.14 -11.99
CA THR A 147 -4.63 5.16 -11.73
C THR A 147 -4.25 4.21 -10.59
N LEU A 148 -5.16 4.06 -9.62
CA LEU A 148 -5.14 2.99 -8.61
C LEU A 148 -6.15 1.90 -9.02
N THR A 149 -5.65 0.71 -9.34
CA THR A 149 -6.49 -0.45 -9.68
C THR A 149 -6.40 -1.49 -8.57
N LEU A 150 -7.55 -1.88 -8.03
CA LEU A 150 -7.70 -2.97 -7.06
C LEU A 150 -8.51 -4.08 -7.73
N GLN A 151 -7.89 -5.21 -8.02
CA GLN A 151 -8.48 -6.29 -8.81
C GLN A 151 -8.33 -7.66 -8.12
N GLY A 152 -9.44 -8.25 -7.73
CA GLY A 152 -9.52 -9.65 -7.29
C GLY A 152 -10.10 -10.59 -8.34
N ALA A 153 -10.34 -11.84 -7.96
CA ALA A 153 -11.11 -12.80 -8.72
C ALA A 153 -12.49 -13.04 -8.08
N PRO A 154 -13.51 -13.50 -8.82
CA PRO A 154 -14.82 -13.81 -8.25
C PRO A 154 -14.71 -14.82 -7.11
N GLY A 155 -15.23 -14.46 -5.94
CA GLY A 155 -15.15 -15.28 -4.72
C GLY A 155 -13.80 -15.21 -3.97
N GLN A 156 -12.79 -14.56 -4.55
CA GLN A 156 -11.45 -14.39 -4.01
C GLN A 156 -11.09 -12.89 -4.05
N ASN A 157 -11.80 -12.12 -3.22
CA ASN A 157 -11.60 -10.69 -3.15
C ASN A 157 -10.23 -10.35 -2.56
N ILE A 158 -9.54 -9.36 -3.13
CA ILE A 158 -8.33 -8.84 -2.49
C ILE A 158 -8.69 -8.04 -1.25
N GLN A 159 -7.82 -8.08 -0.24
CA GLN A 159 -7.99 -7.30 0.97
C GLN A 159 -6.94 -6.21 1.05
N LEU A 160 -7.36 -4.97 1.27
CA LEU A 160 -6.45 -3.87 1.53
C LEU A 160 -6.62 -3.43 2.98
N ILE A 161 -5.58 -3.61 3.80
CA ILE A 161 -5.62 -3.36 5.24
C ILE A 161 -4.45 -2.49 5.70
N SER A 162 -4.65 -1.73 6.78
CA SER A 162 -3.57 -1.09 7.51
C SER A 162 -3.09 -1.96 8.67
N SER A 163 -1.78 -2.07 8.90
CA SER A 163 -1.23 -2.84 10.04
C SER A 163 -1.18 -2.01 11.32
N GLY A 164 -1.36 -2.65 12.48
CA GLY A 164 -1.09 -2.01 13.78
C GLY A 164 -2.20 -1.09 14.31
N GLY A 165 -3.43 -1.25 13.82
CA GLY A 165 -4.62 -0.55 14.35
C GLY A 165 -4.74 0.94 13.98
N GLY A 166 -3.69 1.56 13.43
CA GLY A 166 -3.73 2.92 12.91
C GLY A 166 -4.18 3.00 11.44
N THR A 167 -4.40 4.23 10.97
CA THR A 167 -4.85 4.49 9.59
C THR A 167 -3.66 4.58 8.63
N ALA A 168 -3.78 3.92 7.48
CA ALA A 168 -2.90 4.13 6.33
C ALA A 168 -3.60 5.04 5.30
N VAL A 169 -2.85 5.92 4.65
CA VAL A 169 -3.42 6.88 3.69
C VAL A 169 -2.83 6.65 2.30
N ILE A 170 -3.70 6.53 1.31
CA ILE A 170 -3.37 6.54 -0.11
C ILE A 170 -3.80 7.89 -0.68
N ASN A 171 -2.86 8.81 -0.85
CA ASN A 171 -3.08 10.10 -1.45
C ASN A 171 -3.24 9.97 -2.96
N LEU A 172 -4.32 10.53 -3.49
CA LEU A 172 -4.60 10.53 -4.92
C LEU A 172 -4.18 11.87 -5.53
N GLY A 173 -3.48 11.83 -6.64
CA GLY A 173 -3.11 13.02 -7.40
C GLY A 173 -4.33 13.69 -8.07
N PRO A 174 -4.19 14.94 -8.55
CA PRO A 174 -5.25 15.61 -9.31
C PRO A 174 -5.62 14.79 -10.56
N GLY A 175 -6.90 14.41 -10.68
CA GLY A 175 -7.38 13.60 -11.80
C GLY A 175 -7.05 12.10 -11.69
N ALA A 176 -6.52 11.64 -10.55
CA ALA A 176 -6.29 10.24 -10.32
C ALA A 176 -7.62 9.45 -10.25
N THR A 177 -7.62 8.26 -10.84
CA THR A 177 -8.80 7.39 -10.89
C THR A 177 -8.61 6.16 -10.01
N VAL A 178 -9.70 5.68 -9.42
CA VAL A 178 -9.69 4.47 -8.59
C VAL A 178 -10.65 3.46 -9.20
N ASN A 179 -10.11 2.34 -9.66
CA ASN A 179 -10.88 1.21 -10.15
C ASN A 179 -10.85 0.07 -9.12
N ARG A 180 -12.02 -0.47 -8.75
CA ARG A 180 -12.13 -1.53 -7.75
C ARG A 180 -13.06 -2.62 -8.27
N THR A 181 -12.52 -3.83 -8.36
CA THR A 181 -13.26 -5.01 -8.82
C THR A 181 -12.88 -6.17 -7.91
N PHE A 182 -13.85 -6.79 -7.23
CA PHE A 182 -13.59 -7.85 -6.24
C PHE A 182 -12.53 -7.43 -5.19
N ALA A 183 -12.69 -6.25 -4.60
CA ALA A 183 -11.75 -5.72 -3.61
C ALA A 183 -12.47 -5.29 -2.33
N THR A 184 -11.90 -5.63 -1.19
CA THR A 184 -12.38 -5.26 0.14
C THR A 184 -11.34 -4.35 0.79
N VAL A 185 -11.70 -3.09 1.01
CA VAL A 185 -10.85 -2.10 1.68
C VAL A 185 -11.30 -2.01 3.13
N ALA A 186 -10.39 -2.24 4.08
CA ALA A 186 -10.70 -2.11 5.49
C ALA A 186 -10.89 -0.64 5.88
N GLY A 187 -11.74 -0.38 6.89
CA GLY A 187 -12.06 0.98 7.34
C GLY A 187 -10.88 1.77 7.91
N ASN A 188 -9.76 1.10 8.20
CA ASN A 188 -8.50 1.72 8.61
C ASN A 188 -7.58 2.08 7.44
N VAL A 189 -8.07 2.01 6.19
CA VAL A 189 -7.37 2.51 5.00
C VAL A 189 -8.16 3.63 4.38
N GLN A 190 -7.55 4.81 4.30
CA GLN A 190 -8.14 5.97 3.65
C GLN A 190 -7.61 6.10 2.23
N ILE A 191 -8.50 6.13 1.23
CA ILE A 191 -8.14 6.35 -0.17
C ILE A 191 -8.63 7.73 -0.59
N GLY A 192 -7.71 8.57 -1.06
CA GLY A 192 -7.94 9.97 -1.38
C GLY A 192 -7.71 10.90 -0.20
N ALA A 193 -7.88 12.19 -0.46
CA ALA A 193 -7.88 13.20 0.59
C ALA A 193 -8.91 12.82 1.66
N ALA A 194 -8.57 13.05 2.93
CA ALA A 194 -9.54 12.89 4.00
C ALA A 194 -10.71 13.79 3.62
N VAL A 195 -11.90 13.21 3.45
CA VAL A 195 -13.11 14.01 3.51
C VAL A 195 -13.08 14.65 4.88
N ALA A 196 -12.70 15.93 4.93
CA ALA A 196 -12.95 16.75 6.10
C ALA A 196 -14.41 16.49 6.43
N ALA A 197 -14.68 15.99 7.64
CA ALA A 197 -16.03 15.82 8.09
C ALA A 197 -16.72 17.14 7.78
N SER A 198 -17.67 17.13 6.85
CA SER A 198 -18.50 18.29 6.63
C SER A 198 -19.15 18.51 7.98
N SER A 199 -18.74 19.58 8.67
CA SER A 199 -19.44 20.03 9.85
C SER A 199 -20.87 20.22 9.37
N ILE A 200 -21.75 19.26 9.67
CA ILE A 200 -23.17 19.52 9.64
C ILE A 200 -23.28 20.77 10.51
N PRO A 201 -23.74 21.92 9.99
CA PRO A 201 -23.95 23.08 10.82
C PRO A 201 -25.06 22.68 11.79
N THR A 202 -24.69 22.05 12.89
CA THR A 202 -25.52 21.97 14.06
C THR A 202 -25.72 23.43 14.40
N LEU A 203 -26.98 23.89 14.35
CA LEU A 203 -27.36 25.15 14.94
C LEU A 203 -26.58 25.27 16.25
N SER A 204 -25.79 26.33 16.38
CA SER A 204 -25.05 26.63 17.60
C SER A 204 -25.96 26.39 18.81
N GLU A 205 -25.40 26.02 19.96
CA GLU A 205 -26.16 25.79 21.20
C GLU A 205 -27.18 26.91 21.46
N TYR A 206 -26.81 28.16 21.12
CA TYR A 206 -27.68 29.34 21.14
C TYR A 206 -28.82 29.29 20.10
N GLY A 207 -28.57 28.79 18.89
CA GLY A 207 -29.59 28.60 17.85
C GLY A 207 -30.64 27.55 18.23
N LEU A 208 -30.25 26.47 18.90
CA LEU A 208 -31.19 25.49 19.46
C LEU A 208 -32.00 26.08 20.63
N MET A 209 -31.36 26.83 21.53
CA MET A 209 -32.07 27.53 22.60
C MET A 209 -33.09 28.53 22.05
N LEU A 210 -32.74 29.29 21.02
CA LEU A 210 -33.61 30.30 20.42
C LEU A 210 -34.80 29.65 19.69
N LEU A 211 -34.56 28.56 18.95
CA LEU A 211 -35.64 27.79 18.32
C LEU A 211 -36.58 27.16 19.37
N ALA A 212 -36.04 26.59 20.45
CA ALA A 212 -36.84 26.04 21.54
C ALA A 212 -37.71 27.12 22.20
N LEU A 213 -37.16 28.32 22.39
CA LEU A 213 -37.87 29.46 22.98
C LEU A 213 -38.97 29.99 22.04
N LEU A 214 -38.70 30.06 20.73
CA LEU A 214 -39.70 30.43 19.72
C LEU A 214 -40.83 29.41 19.63
N MET A 215 -40.52 28.11 19.69
CA MET A 215 -41.53 27.05 19.69
C MET A 215 -42.37 27.07 20.97
N GLY A 216 -41.75 27.31 22.13
CA GLY A 216 -42.46 27.51 23.40
C GLY A 216 -43.36 28.74 23.38
N MET A 217 -42.88 29.85 22.81
CA MET A 217 -43.68 31.07 22.65
C MET A 217 -44.86 30.85 21.69
N ALA A 218 -44.65 30.20 20.55
CA ALA A 218 -45.72 29.88 19.61
C ALA A 218 -46.80 28.98 20.24
N ALA A 219 -46.40 27.98 21.03
CA ALA A 219 -47.32 27.13 21.79
C ALA A 219 -48.11 27.93 22.83
N PHE A 220 -47.46 28.82 23.58
CA PHE A 220 -48.11 29.70 24.56
C PHE A 220 -49.10 30.67 23.91
N TRP A 221 -48.76 31.24 22.76
CA TRP A 221 -49.65 32.11 21.99
C TRP A 221 -50.87 31.35 21.46
N ARG A 222 -50.69 30.11 20.99
CA ARG A 222 -51.82 29.24 20.60
C ARG A 222 -52.72 28.91 21.79
N TYR A 223 -52.15 28.57 22.94
CA TYR A 223 -52.90 28.27 24.16
C TYR A 223 -53.74 29.48 24.62
N ARG A 224 -53.14 30.68 24.62
CA ARG A 224 -53.86 31.92 24.98
C ARG A 224 -54.99 32.27 24.01
N ARG A 225 -54.82 32.06 22.71
CA ARG A 225 -55.87 32.32 21.71
C ARG A 225 -56.99 31.26 21.74
N GLY A 226 -56.70 30.05 22.20
CA GLY A 226 -57.71 29.01 22.42
C GLY A 226 -58.53 29.21 23.70
N ALA A 227 -58.06 30.02 24.64
CA ALA A 227 -58.74 30.30 25.91
C ALA A 227 -59.78 31.44 25.83
N THR A 228 -59.96 32.09 24.68
CA THR A 228 -60.92 33.19 24.49
C THR A 228 -62.17 32.78 23.71
N THR A 229 -62.79 31.65 24.08
CA THR A 229 -64.21 31.41 23.80
C THR A 229 -64.94 31.11 25.12
N PRO A 230 -65.44 32.13 25.83
CA PRO A 230 -66.52 31.89 26.77
C PRO A 230 -67.78 31.57 25.97
N HIS A 231 -68.35 30.40 26.23
CA HIS A 231 -69.73 30.10 25.88
C HIS A 231 -70.65 31.09 26.60
N ALA A 232 -71.36 31.91 25.83
CA ALA A 232 -72.64 32.50 26.15
C ALA A 232 -73.42 32.61 24.83
#